data_AF-A0A8J7KRW4-F1
#
_entry.id   AF-A0A8J7KRW4-F1
#
_cell.length_a   1.000
_cell.length_b   1.000
_cell.length_c   1.000
_cell.angle_alpha   90.00
_cell.angle_beta   90.00
_cell.angle_gamma   90.00
#
_symmetry.space_group_name_H-M   'P 1'
#
loop_
_entity.id
_entity.type
_entity.pdbx_description
1 polymer ?
#
loop_
_entity_poly.entity_id
_entity_poly.type
_entity_poly.pdbx_seq_one_letter_code
_entity_poly.pdbx_strand_id
1 'polypeptide(L)'
;MKQDKLPKQGDIFKLDVDKPCQIVTNALHSQTGENMVVYQELYGDFLTYVEPLALFLSKKNNASKDELCADNNHNETDNNLTVQSNSSIKSSDNKSNENNSNESNTDNTIENVDNIKSVQEGVNTLLMDFLEAPSYNKKLEIITSNRKHMSNRLINDMAVSLDCTVEDGPLENRIKELIYCLQAMARFEDRRLR
;
A
#
# COMPACT_ATOMS: atom_id res chain seq x y z
N MET A 1 -9.04 35.87 -6.91
CA MET A 1 -9.91 34.88 -7.59
C MET A 1 -9.09 33.61 -7.77
N LYS A 2 -9.54 32.45 -7.27
CA LYS A 2 -8.88 31.18 -7.61
C LYS A 2 -9.19 30.91 -9.09
N GLN A 3 -8.17 30.69 -9.91
CA GLN A 3 -8.41 30.16 -11.26
C GLN A 3 -8.75 28.69 -11.10
N ASP A 4 -9.93 28.27 -11.56
CA ASP A 4 -10.32 26.86 -11.59
C ASP A 4 -9.43 26.15 -12.63
N LYS A 5 -8.35 25.57 -12.11
CA LYS A 5 -7.34 24.88 -12.89
C LYS A 5 -7.99 23.68 -13.58
N LEU A 6 -7.93 23.69 -14.92
CA LEU A 6 -8.40 22.59 -15.76
C LEU A 6 -7.87 21.24 -15.27
N PRO A 7 -8.71 20.20 -15.20
CA PRO A 7 -8.28 18.86 -14.83
C PRO A 7 -7.25 18.36 -15.84
N LYS A 8 -6.15 17.77 -15.35
CA LYS A 8 -5.10 17.18 -16.18
C LYS A 8 -5.29 15.68 -16.30
N GLN A 9 -4.84 15.10 -17.41
CA GLN A 9 -4.69 13.66 -17.55
C GLN A 9 -3.90 13.08 -16.38
N GLY A 10 -4.43 12.06 -15.73
CA GLY A 10 -3.86 11.44 -14.53
C GLY A 10 -4.25 12.10 -13.20
N ASP A 11 -4.95 13.25 -13.19
CA ASP A 11 -5.51 13.78 -11.94
C ASP A 11 -6.59 12.80 -11.41
N ILE A 12 -6.62 12.57 -10.10
CA ILE A 12 -7.64 11.78 -9.42
C ILE A 12 -8.59 12.71 -8.66
N PHE A 13 -9.89 12.50 -8.81
CA PHE A 13 -10.95 13.20 -8.11
C PHE A 13 -11.83 12.21 -7.35
N LYS A 14 -12.46 12.66 -6.26
CA LYS A 14 -13.54 11.93 -5.58
C LYS A 14 -14.85 12.60 -5.97
N LEU A 15 -15.78 11.83 -6.56
CA LEU A 15 -17.10 12.33 -6.90
C LEU A 15 -18.05 12.24 -5.70
N ASP A 16 -17.98 11.11 -4.99
CA ASP A 16 -18.46 10.89 -3.62
C ASP A 16 -17.27 10.39 -2.76
N VAL A 17 -17.45 10.32 -1.43
CA VAL A 17 -16.42 9.92 -0.44
C VAL A 17 -15.62 8.66 -0.85
N ASP A 18 -16.33 7.64 -1.33
CA ASP A 18 -15.78 6.33 -1.72
C ASP A 18 -15.84 6.07 -3.24
N LYS A 19 -16.05 7.11 -4.06
CA LYS A 19 -16.08 7.00 -5.53
C LYS A 19 -14.97 7.82 -6.18
N PRO A 20 -13.72 7.32 -6.15
CA PRO A 20 -12.62 7.92 -6.87
C PRO A 20 -12.76 7.71 -8.38
N CYS A 21 -12.35 8.70 -9.17
CA CYS A 21 -12.22 8.62 -10.62
C CYS A 21 -10.92 9.30 -11.09
N GLN A 22 -10.37 8.85 -12.21
CA GLN A 22 -9.16 9.40 -12.82
C GLN A 22 -9.50 10.07 -14.15
N ILE A 23 -8.91 11.24 -14.41
CA ILE A 23 -9.02 11.92 -15.70
C ILE A 23 -8.21 11.16 -16.76
N VAL A 24 -8.89 10.72 -17.81
CA VAL A 24 -8.27 10.10 -18.98
C VAL A 24 -7.77 11.21 -19.93
N THR A 25 -8.63 12.17 -20.27
CA THR A 25 -8.28 13.35 -21.08
C THR A 25 -9.39 14.40 -21.02
N ASN A 26 -9.08 15.65 -21.38
CA ASN A 26 -10.10 16.59 -21.85
C ASN A 26 -10.38 16.32 -23.34
N ALA A 27 -11.59 16.64 -23.80
CA ALA A 27 -12.03 16.50 -25.17
C ALA A 27 -12.87 17.72 -25.61
N LEU A 28 -13.05 17.88 -26.92
CA LEU A 28 -13.94 18.88 -27.51
C LEU A 28 -15.08 18.14 -28.22
N HIS A 29 -16.33 18.43 -27.88
CA HIS A 29 -17.48 17.81 -28.53
C HIS A 29 -17.59 18.28 -29.99
N SER A 30 -17.58 17.36 -30.94
CA SER A 30 -17.44 17.70 -32.37
C SER A 30 -18.63 18.44 -32.98
N GLN A 31 -19.83 18.29 -32.39
CA GLN A 31 -21.06 18.93 -32.89
C GLN A 31 -21.35 20.28 -32.23
N THR A 32 -21.07 20.43 -30.93
CA THR A 32 -21.40 21.65 -30.16
C THR A 32 -20.20 22.54 -29.87
N GLY A 33 -18.97 22.03 -30.01
CA GLY A 33 -17.75 22.75 -29.61
C GLY A 33 -17.58 22.88 -28.09
N GLU A 34 -18.32 22.11 -27.30
CA GLU A 34 -18.25 22.17 -25.84
C GLU A 34 -17.04 21.39 -25.31
N ASN A 35 -16.36 21.96 -24.30
CA ASN A 35 -15.30 21.26 -23.58
C ASN A 35 -15.91 20.16 -22.71
N MET A 36 -15.44 18.93 -22.90
CA MET A 36 -15.84 17.75 -22.12
C MET A 36 -14.64 17.17 -21.37
N VAL A 37 -14.92 16.48 -20.28
CA VAL A 37 -13.95 15.69 -19.52
C VAL A 37 -14.26 14.22 -19.76
N VAL A 38 -13.24 13.46 -20.14
CA VAL A 38 -13.29 11.99 -20.18
C VAL A 38 -12.59 11.48 -18.92
N TYR A 39 -13.31 10.73 -18.10
CA TYR A 39 -12.80 10.17 -16.85
C TYR A 39 -13.18 8.70 -16.72
N GLN A 40 -12.37 7.96 -15.97
CA GLN A 40 -12.58 6.55 -15.64
C GLN A 40 -12.87 6.42 -14.15
N GLU A 41 -13.88 5.64 -13.78
CA GLU A 41 -14.14 5.29 -12.39
C GLU A 41 -13.05 4.32 -11.88
N LEU A 42 -12.58 4.52 -10.66
CA LEU A 42 -11.58 3.66 -10.00
C LEU A 42 -12.24 2.68 -9.01
N TYR A 43 -13.51 2.37 -9.25
CA TYR A 43 -14.35 1.48 -8.45
C TYR A 43 -15.32 0.71 -9.37
N GLY A 44 -15.89 -0.38 -8.87
CA GLY A 44 -16.83 -1.20 -9.65
C GLY A 44 -16.20 -1.77 -10.94
N ASP A 45 -16.88 -1.60 -12.06
CA ASP A 45 -16.48 -2.13 -13.38
C ASP A 45 -15.46 -1.25 -14.13
N PHE A 46 -14.88 -0.23 -13.46
CA PHE A 46 -13.88 0.69 -14.02
C PHE A 46 -14.31 1.38 -15.33
N LEU A 47 -15.58 1.72 -15.44
CA LEU A 47 -16.19 2.31 -16.64
C LEU A 47 -15.64 3.71 -16.94
N THR A 48 -15.60 4.05 -18.23
CA THR A 48 -15.16 5.36 -18.73
C THR A 48 -16.35 6.17 -19.21
N TYR A 49 -16.45 7.42 -18.76
CA TYR A 49 -17.56 8.33 -19.02
C TYR A 49 -17.08 9.64 -19.63
N VAL A 50 -18.03 10.40 -20.19
CA VAL A 50 -17.79 11.74 -20.72
C VAL A 50 -18.87 12.70 -20.19
N GLU A 51 -18.45 13.84 -19.66
CA GLU A 51 -19.36 14.87 -19.12
C GLU A 51 -18.89 16.28 -19.52
N PRO A 52 -19.79 17.26 -19.75
CA PRO A 52 -19.39 18.66 -19.93
C PRO A 52 -18.53 19.17 -18.76
N LEU A 53 -17.40 19.80 -19.09
CA LEU A 53 -16.39 20.27 -18.14
C LEU A 53 -16.99 21.16 -17.02
N ALA A 54 -17.98 21.98 -17.36
CA ALA A 54 -18.65 22.87 -16.40
C ALA A 54 -19.43 22.10 -15.32
N LEU A 55 -20.06 20.96 -15.67
CA LEU A 55 -20.78 20.11 -14.72
C LEU A 55 -19.80 19.29 -13.87
N PHE A 56 -18.72 18.79 -14.48
CA PHE A 56 -17.68 18.08 -13.75
C PHE A 56 -17.02 18.95 -12.66
N LEU A 57 -16.66 20.19 -13.00
CA LEU A 57 -16.06 21.14 -12.05
C LEU A 57 -17.05 21.61 -10.97
N SER A 58 -18.34 21.75 -11.28
CA SER A 58 -19.33 22.13 -10.27
C SER A 58 -19.58 21.03 -9.24
N LYS A 59 -19.62 19.76 -9.65
CA LYS A 59 -19.68 18.61 -8.72
C LYS A 59 -18.48 18.58 -7.77
N LYS A 60 -17.26 18.69 -8.32
CA LYS A 60 -16.02 18.75 -7.54
C LYS A 60 -16.05 19.84 -6.45
N ASN A 61 -16.55 21.02 -6.80
CA ASN A 61 -16.64 22.16 -5.87
C ASN A 61 -17.69 21.96 -4.75
N ASN A 62 -18.66 21.07 -4.94
CA ASN A 62 -19.63 20.69 -3.91
C ASN A 62 -19.09 19.57 -3.01
N ALA A 63 -18.47 18.52 -3.58
CA ALA A 63 -17.85 17.45 -2.81
C ALA A 63 -16.80 17.95 -1.78
N SER A 64 -16.09 19.04 -2.10
CA SER A 64 -15.14 19.70 -1.18
C SER A 64 -15.76 20.71 -0.20
N LYS A 65 -17.10 20.80 -0.09
CA LYS A 65 -17.79 21.59 0.95
C LYS A 65 -18.27 20.73 2.12
N ASP A 66 -18.55 19.44 1.89
CA ASP A 66 -19.06 18.55 2.93
C ASP A 66 -17.98 18.13 3.95
N GLU A 67 -16.69 18.40 3.67
CA GLU A 67 -15.58 18.25 4.64
C GLU A 67 -15.52 19.38 5.71
N LEU A 68 -16.47 20.33 5.72
CA LEU A 68 -16.46 21.50 6.62
C LEU A 68 -17.75 21.71 7.45
N CYS A 69 -18.49 20.63 7.76
CA CYS A 69 -19.55 20.64 8.77
C CYS A 69 -19.56 19.38 9.65
N ALA A 70 -18.66 19.32 10.63
CA ALA A 70 -18.65 18.29 11.67
C ALA A 70 -18.45 18.90 13.07
N ASP A 71 -19.35 19.81 13.46
CA ASP A 71 -19.54 20.24 14.85
C ASP A 71 -20.94 20.86 15.02
N ASN A 72 -21.89 20.08 15.57
CA ASN A 72 -22.77 20.46 16.70
C ASN A 72 -23.91 19.44 16.92
N ASN A 73 -23.91 18.88 18.13
CA ASN A 73 -25.07 18.43 18.92
C ASN A 73 -25.97 17.27 18.44
N HIS A 74 -25.78 16.15 19.12
CA HIS A 74 -26.81 15.40 19.86
C HIS A 74 -28.27 15.88 19.70
N ASN A 75 -29.15 14.94 19.36
CA ASN A 75 -30.26 14.55 20.25
C ASN A 75 -30.77 13.14 19.87
N GLU A 76 -31.18 12.39 20.88
CA GLU A 76 -31.63 10.99 20.80
C GLU A 76 -33.07 10.87 20.24
N THR A 77 -33.43 9.72 19.68
CA THR A 77 -34.46 8.78 20.23
C THR A 77 -35.02 7.81 19.17
N ASP A 78 -34.78 6.52 19.39
CA ASP A 78 -35.55 5.30 19.06
C ASP A 78 -36.79 5.37 18.12
N ASN A 79 -36.84 4.50 17.09
CA ASN A 79 -37.51 3.17 17.20
C ASN A 79 -37.62 2.39 15.87
N ASN A 80 -37.15 1.13 15.90
CA ASN A 80 -37.68 -0.10 15.27
C ASN A 80 -38.56 -0.04 13.99
N LEU A 81 -38.21 -0.86 12.97
CA LEU A 81 -38.95 -2.11 12.70
C LEU A 81 -38.21 -3.13 11.80
N THR A 82 -38.03 -4.32 12.37
CA THR A 82 -37.80 -5.67 11.83
C THR A 82 -38.35 -6.02 10.44
N VAL A 83 -37.55 -6.73 9.62
CA VAL A 83 -37.95 -7.99 8.93
C VAL A 83 -36.75 -8.96 8.87
N GLN A 84 -36.98 -10.22 9.19
CA GLN A 84 -35.99 -11.32 9.16
C GLN A 84 -35.94 -12.02 7.79
N SER A 85 -34.83 -12.69 7.47
CA SER A 85 -34.86 -13.91 6.66
C SER A 85 -33.69 -14.83 7.01
N ASN A 86 -34.03 -16.04 7.47
CA ASN A 86 -33.08 -17.06 7.90
C ASN A 86 -32.60 -17.90 6.73
N SER A 87 -31.33 -18.33 6.74
CA SER A 87 -30.99 -19.68 6.33
C SER A 87 -29.77 -20.19 7.11
N SER A 88 -29.88 -21.43 7.58
CA SER A 88 -28.86 -22.11 8.38
C SER A 88 -28.30 -23.28 7.59
N ILE A 89 -27.00 -23.57 7.73
CA ILE A 89 -26.43 -24.93 7.68
C ILE A 89 -25.14 -24.92 8.53
N LYS A 90 -24.83 -26.05 9.19
CA LYS A 90 -23.72 -26.24 10.14
C LYS A 90 -22.63 -27.16 9.56
N SER A 91 -21.56 -27.32 10.35
CA SER A 91 -20.62 -28.47 10.38
C SER A 91 -19.46 -28.39 9.38
N SER A 92 -18.23 -28.85 9.68
CA SER A 92 -17.55 -29.14 10.97
C SER A 92 -16.04 -29.31 10.72
N ASP A 93 -15.23 -29.07 11.76
CA ASP A 93 -13.95 -29.74 12.09
C ASP A 93 -12.99 -30.21 10.97
N ASN A 94 -11.76 -29.67 10.93
CA ASN A 94 -10.60 -30.34 11.58
C ASN A 94 -9.28 -29.53 11.52
N LYS A 95 -8.22 -30.10 12.11
CA LYS A 95 -7.10 -29.39 12.76
C LYS A 95 -5.73 -29.91 12.28
N SER A 96 -4.71 -29.06 12.42
CA SER A 96 -3.28 -29.36 12.73
C SER A 96 -2.35 -30.05 11.70
N ASN A 97 -1.16 -29.43 11.56
CA ASN A 97 0.21 -30.02 11.57
C ASN A 97 0.70 -30.86 10.36
N GLU A 98 2.02 -30.99 10.07
CA GLU A 98 3.23 -30.14 10.26
C GLU A 98 4.45 -30.85 9.56
N ASN A 99 5.55 -30.11 9.33
CA ASN A 99 6.96 -30.58 9.25
C ASN A 99 7.56 -31.37 8.04
N ASN A 100 8.62 -30.74 7.49
CA ASN A 100 9.97 -31.28 7.18
C ASN A 100 10.15 -32.31 6.01
N SER A 101 11.35 -32.49 5.41
CA SER A 101 12.72 -32.17 5.87
C SER A 101 13.75 -32.01 4.72
N ASN A 102 14.83 -31.24 4.97
CA ASN A 102 16.26 -31.53 4.62
C ASN A 102 16.67 -31.59 3.10
N GLU A 103 17.91 -31.37 2.61
CA GLU A 103 19.27 -31.00 3.09
C GLU A 103 20.20 -30.82 1.83
N SER A 104 21.51 -30.52 1.79
CA SER A 104 22.53 -29.84 2.65
C SER A 104 23.82 -29.58 1.80
N ASN A 105 24.85 -28.93 2.39
CA ASN A 105 26.28 -28.90 1.98
C ASN A 105 26.69 -27.99 0.79
N THR A 106 27.85 -27.31 0.74
CA THR A 106 28.94 -26.96 1.70
C THR A 106 29.68 -25.71 1.11
N ASP A 107 30.74 -25.08 1.65
CA ASP A 107 31.70 -25.41 2.72
C ASP A 107 32.12 -24.15 3.56
N ASN A 108 33.39 -24.06 3.98
CA ASN A 108 33.97 -23.14 4.97
C ASN A 108 34.89 -22.03 4.40
N THR A 109 35.02 -20.92 5.13
CA THR A 109 36.30 -20.57 5.82
C THR A 109 36.07 -19.50 6.90
N ILE A 110 36.88 -19.51 7.95
CA ILE A 110 36.61 -18.90 9.27
C ILE A 110 37.73 -17.89 9.62
N GLU A 111 37.44 -16.99 10.59
CA GLU A 111 38.32 -16.21 11.49
C GLU A 111 38.05 -14.69 11.45
N ASN A 112 37.91 -13.93 12.55
CA ASN A 112 38.16 -14.21 13.97
C ASN A 112 37.12 -13.56 14.93
N VAL A 113 37.23 -13.91 16.23
CA VAL A 113 36.21 -13.77 17.28
C VAL A 113 36.18 -12.40 17.97
N ASP A 114 34.99 -11.81 18.14
CA ASP A 114 34.52 -11.40 19.47
C ASP A 114 32.99 -11.19 19.56
N ASN A 115 32.41 -11.63 20.68
CA ASN A 115 30.99 -11.55 21.07
C ASN A 115 30.00 -12.48 20.34
N ILE A 116 30.08 -13.78 20.65
CA ILE A 116 29.08 -14.80 20.28
C ILE A 116 27.76 -14.53 21.03
N LYS A 117 26.68 -14.30 20.29
CA LYS A 117 25.34 -14.78 20.68
C LYS A 117 24.86 -15.82 19.68
N SER A 118 24.66 -17.03 20.20
CA SER A 118 23.97 -18.19 19.59
C SER A 118 24.38 -18.57 18.16
N VAL A 119 25.28 -19.57 18.06
CA VAL A 119 24.98 -20.70 17.15
C VAL A 119 23.72 -21.37 17.70
N GLN A 120 22.59 -21.03 17.11
CA GLN A 120 21.37 -21.81 17.16
C GLN A 120 20.80 -21.81 15.75
N GLU A 121 20.09 -22.87 15.38
CA GLU A 121 19.00 -22.83 14.40
C GLU A 121 17.81 -22.04 14.98
N GLY A 122 18.13 -20.86 15.51
CA GLY A 122 17.22 -19.88 16.06
C GLY A 122 16.85 -18.93 14.93
N VAL A 123 15.56 -18.72 14.79
CA VAL A 123 14.98 -17.73 13.88
C VAL A 123 15.67 -16.38 14.08
N ASN A 124 16.20 -15.80 12.99
CA ASN A 124 16.89 -14.51 13.06
C ASN A 124 15.86 -13.43 13.43
N THR A 125 15.95 -12.91 14.66
CA THR A 125 14.95 -11.98 15.22
C THR A 125 14.86 -10.70 14.39
N LEU A 126 16.00 -10.17 13.92
CA LEU A 126 16.05 -8.99 13.07
C LEU A 126 15.39 -9.23 11.70
N LEU A 127 15.49 -10.45 11.15
CA LEU A 127 14.76 -10.82 9.94
C LEU A 127 13.25 -10.91 10.22
N MET A 128 12.82 -11.49 11.34
CA MET A 128 11.38 -11.58 11.66
C MET A 128 10.76 -10.23 11.96
N ASP A 129 11.40 -9.40 12.80
CA ASP A 129 10.98 -8.02 13.04
C ASP A 129 10.78 -7.28 11.71
N PHE A 130 11.72 -7.45 10.78
CA PHE A 130 11.65 -6.88 9.44
C PHE A 130 10.51 -7.48 8.61
N LEU A 131 10.29 -8.80 8.61
CA LEU A 131 9.23 -9.45 7.84
C LEU A 131 7.84 -9.04 8.34
N GLU A 132 7.63 -9.08 9.66
CA GLU A 132 6.38 -8.72 10.35
C GLU A 132 6.04 -7.22 10.28
N ALA A 133 7.03 -6.35 10.03
CA ALA A 133 6.82 -4.91 9.97
C ALA A 133 5.73 -4.51 8.94
N PRO A 134 4.68 -3.78 9.36
CA PRO A 134 3.46 -3.56 8.56
C PRO A 134 3.61 -2.51 7.46
N SER A 135 4.72 -1.78 7.41
CA SER A 135 5.01 -0.78 6.38
C SER A 135 6.48 -0.71 6.00
N TYR A 136 6.79 -0.26 4.78
CA TYR A 136 8.17 -0.04 4.32
C TYR A 136 8.90 1.01 5.17
N ASN A 137 8.18 2.01 5.69
CA ASN A 137 8.72 2.96 6.67
C ASN A 137 9.19 2.26 7.96
N LYS A 138 8.44 1.28 8.47
CA LYS A 138 8.85 0.51 9.66
C LYS A 138 10.01 -0.44 9.34
N LYS A 139 10.03 -1.05 8.15
CA LYS A 139 11.16 -1.85 7.64
C LYS A 139 12.46 -1.03 7.56
N LEU A 140 12.39 0.23 7.11
CA LEU A 140 13.52 1.17 7.08
C LEU A 140 14.07 1.49 8.48
N GLU A 141 13.19 1.70 9.47
CA GLU A 141 13.58 1.96 10.85
C GLU A 141 14.38 0.79 11.45
N ILE A 142 13.91 -0.44 11.21
CA ILE A 142 14.53 -1.68 11.68
C ILE A 142 15.93 -1.86 11.10
N ILE A 143 16.10 -1.66 9.78
CA ILE A 143 17.39 -1.73 9.10
C ILE A 143 18.34 -0.62 9.59
N THR A 144 17.84 0.61 9.71
CA THR A 144 18.66 1.76 10.14
C THR A 144 19.17 1.59 11.56
N SER A 145 18.31 1.10 12.47
CA SER A 145 18.65 0.87 13.87
C SER A 145 19.67 -0.26 14.05
N ASN A 146 19.60 -1.29 13.22
CA ASN A 146 20.41 -2.50 13.34
C ASN A 146 21.55 -2.61 12.31
N ARG A 147 21.94 -1.50 11.68
CA ARG A 147 22.97 -1.44 10.62
C ARG A 147 24.26 -2.20 10.94
N LYS A 148 24.68 -2.21 12.21
CA LYS A 148 25.91 -2.87 12.71
C LYS A 148 25.82 -4.40 12.80
N HIS A 149 24.61 -4.96 12.80
CA HIS A 149 24.35 -6.40 12.92
C HIS A 149 23.86 -7.03 11.61
N MET A 150 23.98 -6.30 10.50
CA MET A 150 23.56 -6.75 9.19
C MET A 150 24.66 -7.59 8.51
N SER A 151 24.27 -8.73 7.92
CA SER A 151 25.17 -9.63 7.19
C SER A 151 24.76 -9.74 5.72
N ASN A 152 25.68 -10.18 4.85
CA ASN A 152 25.37 -10.37 3.42
C ASN A 152 24.20 -11.33 3.19
N ARG A 153 24.11 -12.41 3.97
CA ARG A 153 22.98 -13.33 3.94
C ARG A 153 21.67 -12.63 4.32
N LEU A 154 21.67 -11.88 5.42
CA LEU A 154 20.48 -11.16 5.88
C LEU A 154 19.96 -10.14 4.83
N ILE A 155 20.88 -9.45 4.16
CA ILE A 155 20.52 -8.54 3.05
C ILE A 155 19.86 -9.31 1.91
N ASN A 156 20.39 -10.47 1.54
CA ASN A 156 19.80 -11.31 0.49
C ASN A 156 18.41 -11.82 0.89
N ASP A 157 18.27 -12.34 2.12
CA ASP A 157 16.99 -12.84 2.65
C ASP A 157 15.92 -11.73 2.67
N MET A 158 16.29 -10.51 3.07
CA MET A 158 15.42 -9.32 2.99
C MET A 158 15.09 -8.93 1.54
N ALA A 159 16.10 -8.87 0.65
CA ALA A 159 15.93 -8.45 -0.74
C ALA A 159 15.01 -9.40 -1.52
N VAL A 160 15.14 -10.72 -1.31
CA VAL A 160 14.23 -11.74 -1.85
C VAL A 160 12.80 -11.53 -1.36
N SER A 161 12.59 -11.21 -0.08
CA SER A 161 11.23 -10.93 0.45
C SER A 161 10.59 -9.63 -0.07
N LEU A 162 11.40 -8.74 -0.64
CA LEU A 162 10.98 -7.46 -1.22
C LEU A 162 10.86 -7.51 -2.75
N ASP A 163 11.20 -8.63 -3.39
CA ASP A 163 11.36 -8.76 -4.84
C ASP A 163 12.30 -7.68 -5.43
N CYS A 164 13.42 -7.40 -4.74
CA CYS A 164 14.42 -6.44 -5.19
C CYS A 164 15.80 -7.10 -5.36
N THR A 165 16.57 -6.63 -6.34
CA THR A 165 17.97 -7.05 -6.53
C THR A 165 18.90 -6.12 -5.74
N VAL A 166 19.92 -6.69 -5.09
CA VAL A 166 20.98 -5.95 -4.38
C VAL A 166 22.30 -6.52 -4.86
N GLU A 167 23.08 -5.71 -5.57
CA GLU A 167 24.30 -6.11 -6.24
C GLU A 167 25.38 -6.58 -5.26
N ASP A 168 26.32 -7.39 -5.74
CA ASP A 168 27.45 -7.84 -4.93
C ASP A 168 28.48 -6.71 -4.74
N GLY A 169 28.97 -6.56 -3.52
CA GLY A 169 29.91 -5.49 -3.19
C GLY A 169 30.15 -5.33 -1.69
N PRO A 170 30.80 -4.23 -1.27
CA PRO A 170 31.02 -3.93 0.14
C PRO A 170 29.69 -3.88 0.91
N LEU A 171 29.62 -4.54 2.07
CA LEU A 171 28.42 -4.66 2.91
C LEU A 171 27.67 -3.32 3.06
N GLU A 172 28.41 -2.25 3.37
CA GLU A 172 27.89 -0.88 3.55
C GLU A 172 27.22 -0.28 2.29
N ASN A 173 27.60 -0.72 1.08
CA ASN A 173 26.92 -0.35 -0.16
C ASN A 173 25.64 -1.17 -0.36
N ARG A 174 25.68 -2.48 -0.10
CA ARG A 174 24.51 -3.36 -0.17
C ARG A 174 23.41 -2.93 0.80
N ILE A 175 23.79 -2.45 1.99
CA ILE A 175 22.88 -1.80 2.96
C ILE A 175 22.24 -0.53 2.36
N LYS A 176 23.02 0.34 1.71
CA LYS A 176 22.49 1.57 1.09
C LYS A 176 21.52 1.27 -0.06
N GLU A 177 21.81 0.25 -0.85
CA GLU A 177 20.96 -0.18 -1.96
C GLU A 177 19.63 -0.74 -1.45
N LEU A 178 19.65 -1.63 -0.44
CA LEU A 178 18.44 -2.11 0.23
C LEU A 178 17.61 -0.97 0.84
N ILE A 179 18.25 0.01 1.46
CA ILE A 179 17.59 1.24 1.96
C ILE A 179 16.97 2.05 0.80
N TYR A 180 17.67 2.19 -0.33
CA TYR A 180 17.17 2.92 -1.49
C TYR A 180 15.94 2.25 -2.11
N CYS A 181 15.96 0.92 -2.27
CA CYS A 181 14.80 0.14 -2.71
C CYS A 181 13.59 0.36 -1.80
N LEU A 182 13.78 0.29 -0.48
CA LEU A 182 12.72 0.53 0.50
C LEU A 182 12.20 1.98 0.50
N GLN A 183 13.07 2.98 0.33
CA GLN A 183 12.65 4.38 0.16
C GLN A 183 11.80 4.58 -1.10
N ALA A 184 12.17 3.92 -2.19
CA ALA A 184 11.40 3.95 -3.43
C ALA A 184 10.02 3.31 -3.25
N MET A 185 9.92 2.17 -2.54
CA MET A 185 8.66 1.49 -2.24
C MET A 185 7.76 2.29 -1.28
N ALA A 186 8.32 2.82 -0.18
CA ALA A 186 7.59 3.63 0.80
C ALA A 186 6.89 4.85 0.18
N ARG A 187 7.47 5.45 -0.87
CA ARG A 187 6.87 6.58 -1.61
C ARG A 187 5.50 6.28 -2.24
N PHE A 188 5.22 5.01 -2.54
CA PHE A 188 3.99 4.56 -3.21
C PHE A 188 3.07 3.71 -2.32
N GLU A 189 3.48 3.44 -1.08
CA GLU A 189 2.73 2.62 -0.10
C GLU A 189 1.32 3.17 0.15
N ASP A 190 1.23 4.44 0.54
CA ASP A 190 -0.02 5.16 0.79
C ASP A 190 -0.75 5.62 -0.48
N ARG A 191 -0.22 5.28 -1.67
CA ARG A 191 -0.82 5.64 -2.97
C ARG A 191 -1.52 4.47 -3.66
N ARG A 192 -1.42 3.26 -3.12
CA ARG A 192 -2.27 2.14 -3.52
C ARG A 192 -3.68 2.38 -2.97
N LEU A 193 -4.65 2.64 -3.85
CA LEU A 193 -6.05 2.42 -3.51
C LEU A 193 -6.19 0.94 -3.09
N ARG A 194 -6.87 0.71 -1.97
CA ARG A 194 -6.97 -0.57 -1.27
C ARG A 194 -8.43 -0.82 -0.91
#